data_AF-A0A7C7TU16-F1
#
_entry.id   AF-A0A7C7TU16-F1
#
_cell.length_a   1.000
_cell.length_b   1.000
_cell.length_c   1.000
_cell.angle_alpha   90.00
_cell.angle_beta   90.00
_cell.angle_gamma   90.00
#
_symmetry.space_group_name_H-M   'P 1'
#
loop_
_entity.id
_entity.type
_entity.pdbx_description
1 polymer ?
#
loop_
_entity_poly.entity_id
_entity_poly.type
_entity_poly.pdbx_seq_one_letter_code
_entity_poly.pdbx_strand_id
1 'polypeptide(L)'
;MFILRFLSIIGFTLPLLVIPTSSPAADKKLAQVECAATDIRLAYACIITLTNKKTGQVIKDAEFTVSADMTSMPGAHTIEPVAVINHGKGMYHVHLPLEMYGQWALTMDFTQPKRDRVVTKVTITKTGGGSTPKP
;
A
#
# COMPACT_ATOMS: atom_id res chain seq x y z
N MET A 1 30.69 -3.60 76.51
CA MET A 1 30.48 -4.67 75.50
C MET A 1 29.02 -4.66 75.12
N PHE A 2 28.65 -4.05 73.98
CA PHE A 2 27.40 -4.31 73.26
C PHE A 2 27.63 -3.90 71.80
N ILE A 3 27.84 -4.92 70.99
CA ILE A 3 27.98 -4.86 69.53
C ILE A 3 26.57 -4.98 68.99
N LEU A 4 26.09 -4.02 68.19
CA LEU A 4 25.01 -4.28 67.25
C LEU A 4 25.30 -3.57 65.93
N ARG A 5 25.38 -4.40 64.89
CA ARG A 5 25.92 -4.10 63.57
C ARG A 5 24.98 -3.17 62.80
N PHE A 6 25.52 -2.09 62.25
CA PHE A 6 24.86 -1.32 61.20
C PHE A 6 24.72 -2.21 59.96
N LEU A 7 23.52 -2.77 59.74
CA LEU A 7 23.15 -3.41 58.49
C LEU A 7 23.05 -2.33 57.41
N SER A 8 24.15 -2.20 56.66
CA SER A 8 24.21 -1.42 55.43
C SER A 8 23.33 -2.10 54.37
N ILE A 9 22.10 -1.63 54.22
CA ILE A 9 21.24 -1.98 53.08
C ILE A 9 21.50 -0.91 52.01
N ILE A 10 22.56 -1.11 51.22
CA ILE A 10 22.74 -0.38 49.97
C ILE A 10 21.75 -1.03 48.99
N GLY A 11 20.54 -0.51 48.94
CA GLY A 11 19.56 -0.85 47.91
C GLY A 11 20.06 -0.33 46.57
N PHE A 12 20.65 -1.20 45.76
CA PHE A 12 21.03 -0.89 44.39
C PHE A 12 19.75 -0.84 43.54
N THR A 13 19.10 0.33 43.47
CA THR A 13 17.98 0.58 42.57
C THR A 13 18.52 0.61 41.14
N LEU A 14 18.50 -0.53 40.47
CA LEU A 14 18.83 -0.62 39.05
C LEU A 14 17.75 0.15 38.27
N PRO A 15 18.06 1.28 37.62
CA PRO A 15 17.07 1.97 36.80
C PRO A 15 16.81 1.07 35.59
N LEU A 16 15.63 0.47 35.52
CA LEU A 16 15.16 -0.18 34.29
C LEU A 16 15.08 0.91 33.21
N LEU A 17 16.09 0.96 32.35
CA LEU A 17 16.08 1.81 31.17
C LEU A 17 15.05 1.21 30.21
N VAL A 18 13.81 1.67 30.28
CA VAL A 18 12.76 1.30 29.33
C VAL A 18 13.12 1.97 28.01
N ILE A 19 13.85 1.26 27.15
CA ILE A 19 14.10 1.72 25.78
C ILE A 19 12.75 1.64 25.06
N PRO A 20 12.17 2.77 24.61
CA PRO A 20 10.97 2.70 23.80
C PRO A 20 11.34 2.00 22.49
N THR A 21 10.90 0.77 22.33
CA THR A 21 10.96 0.06 21.05
C THR A 21 9.90 0.68 20.15
N SER A 22 10.16 1.86 19.61
CA SER A 22 9.39 2.35 18.48
C SER A 22 9.78 1.48 17.29
N SER A 23 9.01 0.43 17.02
CA SER A 23 9.01 -0.15 15.68
C SER A 23 8.57 0.95 14.72
N PRO A 24 9.38 1.36 13.71
CA PRO A 24 8.83 1.94 12.51
C PRO A 24 7.66 1.08 12.04
N ALA A 25 6.44 1.55 12.31
CA ALA A 25 5.24 1.01 11.71
C ALA A 25 5.53 1.01 10.21
N ALA A 26 5.55 -0.17 9.60
CA ALA A 26 5.82 -0.29 8.18
C ALA A 26 4.94 0.73 7.43
N ASP A 27 5.59 1.70 6.80
CA ASP A 27 4.92 2.79 6.11
C ASP A 27 3.92 2.21 5.11
N LYS A 28 2.62 2.30 5.45
CA LYS A 28 1.57 1.72 4.61
C LYS A 28 1.46 2.55 3.35
N LYS A 29 1.52 1.89 2.20
CA LYS A 29 1.29 2.54 0.90
C LYS A 29 -0.21 2.80 0.73
N LEU A 30 -0.53 3.96 0.18
CA LEU A 30 -1.85 4.29 -0.34
C LEU A 30 -1.72 4.45 -1.85
N ALA A 31 -2.63 3.83 -2.60
CA ALA A 31 -2.67 3.91 -4.05
C ALA A 31 -4.00 4.52 -4.50
N GLN A 32 -3.92 5.72 -5.08
CA GLN A 32 -5.04 6.36 -5.76
C GLN A 32 -4.97 6.04 -7.25
N VAL A 33 -6.08 5.61 -7.84
CA VAL A 33 -6.13 5.12 -9.21
C VAL A 33 -7.13 5.93 -10.01
N GLU A 34 -6.70 6.38 -11.19
CA GLU A 34 -7.53 7.06 -12.18
C GLU A 34 -7.36 6.35 -13.51
N CYS A 35 -8.44 5.98 -14.18
CA CYS A 35 -8.43 5.23 -15.42
C CYS A 35 -9.22 5.97 -16.49
N ALA A 36 -8.62 6.12 -17.67
CA ALA A 36 -9.28 6.61 -18.87
C ALA A 36 -9.54 5.44 -19.84
N ALA A 37 -10.69 5.43 -20.50
CA ALA A 37 -10.94 4.49 -21.57
C ALA A 37 -10.00 4.78 -22.76
N THR A 38 -9.51 3.71 -23.40
CA THR A 38 -8.78 3.80 -24.67
C THR A 38 -9.74 3.67 -25.85
N ASP A 39 -9.20 3.70 -27.07
CA ASP A 39 -9.92 3.37 -28.30
C ASP A 39 -10.29 1.88 -28.40
N ILE A 40 -9.61 1.02 -27.65
CA ILE A 40 -9.89 -0.40 -27.55
C ILE A 40 -10.95 -0.64 -26.46
N ARG A 41 -12.03 -1.32 -26.83
CA ARG A 41 -13.14 -1.65 -25.92
C ARG A 41 -12.62 -2.40 -24.69
N LEU A 42 -13.00 -1.89 -23.50
CA LEU A 42 -12.63 -2.43 -22.19
C LEU A 42 -11.12 -2.42 -21.87
N ALA A 43 -10.30 -1.76 -22.69
CA ALA A 43 -8.92 -1.46 -22.34
C ALA A 43 -8.83 -0.04 -21.76
N TYR A 44 -8.13 0.08 -20.63
CA TYR A 44 -8.02 1.32 -19.88
C TYR A 44 -6.56 1.69 -19.66
N ALA A 45 -6.25 2.97 -19.87
CA ALA A 45 -4.99 3.56 -19.46
C ALA A 45 -5.18 4.14 -18.05
N CYS A 46 -4.53 3.54 -17.06
CA CYS A 46 -4.65 3.94 -15.67
C CYS A 46 -3.38 4.58 -15.14
N ILE A 47 -3.56 5.64 -14.35
CA ILE A 47 -2.53 6.31 -13.56
C ILE A 47 -2.73 5.91 -12.11
N ILE A 48 -1.67 5.40 -11.49
CA ILE A 48 -1.60 5.06 -10.08
C ILE A 48 -0.68 6.08 -9.41
N THR A 49 -1.19 6.80 -8.42
CA THR A 49 -0.40 7.71 -7.58
C THR A 49 -0.15 7.06 -6.23
N LEU A 50 1.13 6.91 -5.87
CA LEU A 50 1.52 6.29 -4.61
C LEU A 50 1.96 7.31 -3.57
N THR A 51 1.37 7.22 -2.38
CA THR A 51 1.76 8.00 -1.22
C THR A 51 1.93 7.14 0.01
N ASN A 52 2.78 7.58 0.92
CA ASN A 52 2.80 7.07 2.28
C ASN A 52 1.50 7.50 2.96
N LYS A 53 0.69 6.53 3.39
CA LYS A 53 -0.61 6.77 3.98
C LYS A 53 -0.57 7.65 5.24
N LYS A 54 0.52 7.59 6.01
CA LYS A 54 0.68 8.34 7.25
C LYS A 54 1.23 9.74 7.00
N THR A 55 2.25 9.87 6.14
CA THR A 55 2.97 11.14 5.97
C THR A 55 2.51 11.93 4.74
N GLY A 56 1.71 11.33 3.85
CA GLY A 56 1.31 11.92 2.57
C GLY A 56 2.45 12.04 1.55
N GLN A 57 3.68 11.64 1.91
CA GLN A 57 4.83 11.76 1.03
C GLN A 57 4.71 10.84 -0.17
N VAL A 58 5.06 11.34 -1.34
CA VAL A 58 5.06 10.59 -2.60
C VAL A 58 6.08 9.45 -2.53
N ILE A 59 5.67 8.25 -2.95
CA ILE A 59 6.53 7.08 -3.04
C ILE A 59 7.06 6.96 -4.48
N LYS A 60 8.36 7.17 -4.64
CA LYS A 60 9.07 7.11 -5.92
C LYS A 60 9.73 5.75 -6.11
N ASP A 61 10.06 5.44 -7.36
CA ASP A 61 10.89 4.30 -7.77
C ASP A 61 10.40 2.96 -7.21
N ALA A 62 9.07 2.82 -7.08
CA ALA A 62 8.44 1.57 -6.69
C ALA A 62 8.36 0.63 -7.89
N GLU A 63 8.62 -0.64 -7.63
CA GLU A 63 8.43 -1.73 -8.60
C GLU A 63 7.29 -2.60 -8.09
N PHE A 64 6.32 -2.84 -8.96
CA PHE A 64 5.15 -3.65 -8.65
C PHE A 64 4.43 -4.11 -9.92
N THR A 65 3.63 -5.15 -9.77
CA THR A 65 2.66 -5.60 -10.78
C THR A 65 1.25 -5.28 -10.32
N VAL A 66 0.32 -5.16 -11.28
CA VAL A 66 -1.12 -4.96 -11.00
C VAL A 66 -1.89 -6.14 -11.57
N SER A 67 -2.61 -6.87 -10.72
CA SER A 67 -3.69 -7.77 -11.15
C SER A 67 -5.05 -7.15 -10.82
N ALA A 68 -6.11 -7.67 -11.42
CA ALA A 68 -7.46 -7.19 -11.18
C ALA A 68 -8.42 -8.36 -11.02
N ASP A 69 -9.40 -8.24 -10.13
CA ASP A 69 -10.47 -9.22 -9.97
C ASP A 69 -11.83 -8.51 -9.80
N MET A 70 -12.85 -8.97 -10.51
CA MET A 70 -14.16 -8.31 -10.45
C MET A 70 -14.88 -8.65 -9.14
N THR A 71 -15.25 -7.63 -8.37
CA THR A 71 -15.71 -7.84 -6.98
C THR A 71 -17.09 -8.49 -6.88
N SER A 72 -17.93 -8.38 -7.91
CA SER A 72 -19.27 -8.98 -7.93
C SER A 72 -19.26 -10.48 -8.20
N MET A 73 -18.23 -10.97 -8.89
CA MET A 73 -18.06 -12.40 -9.21
C MET A 73 -16.57 -12.76 -9.06
N PRO A 74 -16.07 -12.86 -7.82
CA PRO A 74 -14.65 -13.06 -7.57
C PRO A 74 -14.10 -14.33 -8.24
N GLY A 75 -12.96 -14.22 -8.92
CA GLY A 75 -12.29 -15.33 -9.61
C GLY A 75 -12.89 -15.71 -10.97
N ALA A 76 -14.06 -15.16 -11.34
CA ALA A 76 -14.66 -15.41 -12.66
C ALA A 76 -14.11 -14.48 -13.74
N HIS A 77 -13.70 -13.28 -13.34
CA HIS A 77 -13.13 -12.25 -14.20
C HIS A 77 -11.89 -11.69 -13.53
N THR A 78 -10.75 -12.28 -13.89
CA THR A 78 -9.45 -11.96 -13.30
C THR A 78 -8.46 -11.62 -14.39
N ILE A 79 -7.71 -10.55 -14.18
CA ILE A 79 -6.63 -10.13 -15.08
C ILE A 79 -5.30 -10.58 -14.46
N GLU A 80 -4.50 -11.26 -15.28
CA GLU A 80 -3.15 -11.65 -14.87
C GLU A 80 -2.30 -10.42 -14.49
N PRO A 81 -1.29 -10.57 -13.61
CA PRO A 81 -0.44 -9.46 -13.21
C PRO A 81 0.25 -8.81 -14.42
N VAL A 82 -0.05 -7.53 -14.65
CA VAL A 82 0.62 -6.71 -15.65
C VAL A 82 1.69 -5.83 -15.02
N ALA A 83 2.79 -5.62 -15.74
CA ALA A 83 3.86 -4.73 -15.30
C ALA A 83 3.43 -3.26 -15.38
N VAL A 84 4.00 -2.47 -14.49
CA VAL A 84 3.70 -1.04 -14.36
C VAL A 84 4.86 -0.22 -14.91
N ILE A 85 4.55 0.85 -15.64
CA ILE A 85 5.52 1.78 -16.21
C ILE A 85 5.67 2.97 -15.26
N ASN A 86 6.87 3.14 -14.69
CA ASN A 86 7.18 4.29 -13.85
C ASN A 86 7.28 5.56 -14.72
N HIS A 87 6.40 6.53 -14.49
CA HIS A 87 6.36 7.80 -15.22
C HIS A 87 7.04 8.96 -14.45
N GLY A 88 7.69 8.65 -13.33
CA GLY A 88 8.35 9.59 -12.44
C GLY A 88 7.38 10.27 -11.46
N LYS A 89 7.93 10.99 -10.49
CA LYS A 89 7.16 11.76 -9.47
C LYS A 89 6.09 10.94 -8.74
N GLY A 90 6.29 9.63 -8.59
CA GLY A 90 5.35 8.70 -7.94
C GLY A 90 4.04 8.46 -8.71
N MET A 91 4.04 8.77 -10.00
CA MET A 91 2.99 8.40 -10.94
C MET A 91 3.42 7.19 -11.76
N TYR A 92 2.50 6.24 -11.87
CA TYR A 92 2.77 4.95 -12.49
C TYR A 92 1.65 4.61 -13.47
N HIS A 93 2.00 4.26 -14.69
CA HIS A 93 1.04 3.95 -15.74
C HIS A 93 0.88 2.44 -15.90
N VAL A 94 -0.36 2.00 -16.09
CA VAL A 94 -0.69 0.61 -16.39
C VAL A 94 -1.83 0.54 -17.40
N HIS A 95 -1.70 -0.37 -18.36
CA HIS A 95 -2.79 -0.70 -19.28
C HIS A 95 -3.53 -1.92 -18.75
N LEU A 96 -4.82 -1.77 -18.49
CA LEU A 96 -5.67 -2.83 -17.96
C LEU A 96 -6.69 -3.27 -19.01
N PRO A 97 -6.55 -4.47 -19.60
CA PRO A 97 -7.58 -5.08 -20.43
C PRO A 97 -8.63 -5.71 -19.50
N LEU A 98 -9.67 -4.97 -19.15
CA LEU A 98 -10.75 -5.50 -18.32
C LEU A 98 -11.77 -6.26 -19.16
N GLU A 99 -12.58 -7.09 -18.51
CA GLU A 99 -13.56 -7.92 -19.22
C GLU A 99 -14.99 -7.34 -19.15
N MET A 100 -15.26 -6.50 -18.15
CA MET A 100 -16.57 -5.92 -17.89
C MET A 100 -16.49 -4.57 -17.16
N TYR A 101 -17.54 -3.75 -17.31
CA TYR A 101 -17.74 -2.57 -16.48
C TYR A 101 -18.20 -2.98 -15.07
N GLY A 102 -17.88 -2.17 -14.07
CA GLY A 102 -18.30 -2.41 -12.68
C GLY A 102 -17.18 -2.21 -11.68
N GLN A 103 -17.32 -2.86 -10.54
CA GLN A 103 -16.35 -2.76 -9.44
C GLN A 103 -15.27 -3.83 -9.57
N TRP A 104 -14.03 -3.39 -9.45
CA TRP A 104 -12.84 -4.24 -9.54
C TRP A 104 -11.94 -4.01 -8.32
N ALA A 105 -11.32 -5.08 -7.84
CA ALA A 105 -10.23 -5.02 -6.86
C ALA A 105 -8.90 -5.10 -7.61
N LEU A 106 -8.16 -3.98 -7.64
CA LEU A 106 -6.82 -3.95 -8.19
C LEU A 106 -5.83 -4.33 -7.09
N THR A 107 -5.07 -5.39 -7.31
CA THR A 107 -4.05 -5.87 -6.39
C THR A 107 -2.67 -5.46 -6.91
N MET A 108 -1.96 -4.68 -6.12
CA MET A 108 -0.62 -4.16 -6.41
C MET A 108 0.38 -4.91 -5.54
N ASP A 109 1.24 -5.69 -6.19
CA ASP A 109 2.26 -6.50 -5.52
C ASP A 109 3.63 -5.85 -5.65
N PHE A 110 4.09 -5.22 -4.57
CA PHE A 110 5.33 -4.47 -4.55
C PHE A 110 6.54 -5.37 -4.27
N THR A 111 7.60 -5.15 -5.03
CA THR A 111 8.94 -5.71 -4.78
C THR A 111 9.88 -4.64 -4.20
N GLN A 112 9.75 -3.39 -4.65
CA GLN A 112 10.55 -2.23 -4.20
C GLN A 112 9.66 -1.06 -3.75
N PRO A 113 10.16 -0.14 -2.90
CA PRO A 113 11.40 -0.24 -2.11
C PRO A 113 11.28 -1.23 -0.92
N LYS A 114 10.06 -1.69 -0.64
CA LYS A 114 9.76 -2.69 0.37
C LYS A 114 8.56 -3.52 -0.07
N ARG A 115 8.71 -4.84 0.01
CA ARG A 115 7.63 -5.80 -0.26
C ARG A 115 6.37 -5.45 0.52
N ASP A 116 5.27 -5.41 -0.20
CA ASP A 116 3.96 -5.02 0.30
C ASP A 116 2.89 -5.43 -0.71
N ARG A 117 1.64 -5.54 -0.26
CA ARG A 117 0.49 -5.78 -1.13
C ARG A 117 -0.59 -4.76 -0.79
N VAL A 118 -0.98 -3.98 -1.79
CA VAL A 118 -2.08 -3.00 -1.68
C VAL A 118 -3.23 -3.46 -2.56
N VAL A 119 -4.44 -3.46 -2.00
CA VAL A 119 -5.66 -3.70 -2.77
C VAL A 119 -6.47 -2.41 -2.81
N THR A 120 -6.70 -1.90 -4.01
CA THR A 120 -7.51 -0.70 -4.24
C THR A 120 -8.75 -1.06 -5.04
N LYS A 121 -9.92 -0.72 -4.52
CA LYS A 121 -11.18 -0.87 -5.25
C LYS A 121 -11.35 0.29 -6.23
N VAL A 122 -11.71 -0.03 -7.47
CA VAL A 122 -12.06 0.95 -8.50
C VAL A 122 -13.45 0.65 -9.06
N THR A 123 -14.14 1.69 -9.52
CA THR A 123 -15.36 1.54 -10.31
C THR A 123 -15.07 1.99 -11.73
N ILE A 124 -15.30 1.09 -12.69
CA ILE A 124 -15.03 1.29 -14.11
C ILE A 124 -16.33 1.41 -14.89
N THR A 125 -16.37 2.38 -15.79
CA THR A 125 -17.48 2.70 -16.68
C THR A 125 -16.99 2.75 -18.12
N LYS A 126 -17.90 3.06 -19.06
CA LYS A 126 -17.56 3.18 -20.49
C LYS A 126 -16.48 4.24 -20.79
N THR A 127 -16.43 5.33 -20.02
CA THR A 127 -15.51 6.45 -20.28
C THR A 127 -14.22 6.40 -19.44
N GLY A 128 -14.14 5.49 -18.46
CA GLY A 128 -13.06 5.45 -17.49
C GLY A 128 -13.56 5.11 -16.09
N GLY A 129 -12.79 5.48 -15.08
CA GLY A 129 -13.13 5.20 -13.70
C GLY A 129 -11.99 5.50 -12.74
N GLY A 130 -12.09 5.00 -11.51
CA GLY A 130 -11.02 5.20 -10.53
C GLY A 130 -11.41 4.75 -9.13
N SER A 131 -10.49 4.96 -8.20
CA SER A 131 -10.73 4.72 -6.78
C SER A 131 -11.45 5.91 -6.16
N THR A 132 -12.44 5.63 -5.33
CA THR A 132 -13.02 6.67 -4.47
C THR A 132 -11.94 7.15 -3.50
N PRO A 133 -11.69 8.47 -3.38
CA PRO A 133 -10.84 8.99 -2.32
C PRO A 133 -11.34 8.47 -0.98
N LYS A 134 -10.45 7.87 -0.18
CA LYS A 134 -10.81 7.55 1.20
C LYS A 134 -10.83 8.88 1.98
N PRO A 135 -11.94 9.23 2.67
CA PRO A 135 -11.99 10.41 3.52
C PRO A 135 -10.94 10.35 4.64
#